data_AF-A0A2M9GLX9-F1
#
_entry.id   AF-A0A2M9GLX9-F1
#
_cell.length_a   1.000
_cell.length_b   1.000
_cell.length_c   1.000
_cell.angle_alpha   90.00
_cell.angle_beta   90.00
_cell.angle_gamma   90.00
#
_symmetry.space_group_name_H-M   'P 1'
#
loop_
_entity.id
_entity.type
_entity.pdbx_description
1 polymer ?
#
loop_
_entity_poly.entity_id
_entity_poly.type
_entity_poly.pdbx_seq_one_letter_code
_entity_poly.pdbx_strand_id
1 'polypeptide(L)' 'MFGFFSGIQKEINRGFYGQLARRDQDAFLQHLYDKGYSVPEISKEMAVTAPNIYNRITAHRGRGPQTN' A
#
# COMPACT_ATOMS: atom_id res chain seq x y z
N MET A 1 -12.87 -20.41 -12.25
CA MET A 1 -13.27 -19.05 -12.68
C MET A 1 -12.91 -17.93 -11.69
N PHE A 2 -12.29 -18.22 -10.53
CA PHE A 2 -12.03 -17.24 -9.45
C PHE A 2 -10.65 -16.53 -9.49
N GLY A 3 -9.74 -16.89 -10.40
CA GLY A 3 -8.37 -16.32 -10.45
C GLY A 3 -8.15 -15.22 -11.50
N PHE A 4 -8.91 -15.23 -12.61
CA PHE A 4 -8.71 -14.32 -13.74
C PHE A 4 -9.10 -12.87 -13.40
N PHE A 5 -10.25 -12.70 -12.74
CA PHE A 5 -10.71 -11.37 -12.30
C PHE A 5 -9.81 -10.76 -11.23
N SER A 6 -9.23 -11.58 -10.33
CA SER A 6 -8.30 -11.12 -9.31
C SER A 6 -6.99 -10.59 -9.93
N GLY A 7 -6.49 -11.24 -10.97
CA GLY A 7 -5.29 -10.79 -11.70
C GLY A 7 -5.51 -9.47 -12.44
N ILE A 8 -6.62 -9.33 -13.15
CA ILE A 8 -6.94 -8.09 -13.89
C ILE A 8 -7.14 -6.92 -12.92
N GLN A 9 -7.87 -7.12 -11.82
CA GLN A 9 -8.09 -6.08 -10.82
C GLN A 9 -6.77 -5.58 -10.23
N LYS A 10 -5.84 -6.49 -9.96
CA LYS A 10 -4.51 -6.15 -9.47
C LYS A 10 -3.70 -5.32 -10.45
N GLU A 11 -3.74 -5.67 -11.74
CA GLU A 11 -3.06 -4.89 -12.78
C GLU A 11 -3.70 -3.51 -12.98
N ILE A 12 -5.04 -3.40 -12.91
CA ILE A 12 -5.73 -2.11 -12.93
C ILE A 12 -5.29 -1.25 -11.74
N ASN A 13 -5.28 -1.82 -10.53
CA ASN A 13 -4.87 -1.10 -9.32
C ASN A 13 -3.43 -0.61 -9.41
N ARG A 14 -2.50 -1.44 -9.93
CA ARG A 14 -1.11 -1.08 -10.17
C ARG A 14 -0.95 0.00 -11.23
N GLY A 15 -1.68 -0.12 -12.33
CA GLY A 15 -1.70 0.86 -13.42
C GLY A 15 -2.19 2.22 -12.93
N PHE A 16 -3.31 2.24 -12.21
CA PHE A 16 -3.86 3.45 -11.59
C PHE A 16 -2.86 4.06 -10.61
N TYR A 17 -2.33 3.25 -9.67
CA TYR A 17 -1.34 3.70 -8.71
C TYR A 17 -0.08 4.28 -9.37
N GLY A 18 0.41 3.65 -10.45
CA GLY A 18 1.57 4.13 -11.20
C GLY A 18 1.34 5.44 -11.94
N GLN A 19 0.09 5.78 -12.27
CA GLN A 19 -0.29 7.05 -12.91
C GLN A 19 -0.44 8.21 -11.93
N LEU A 20 -0.57 7.93 -10.63
CA LEU A 20 -0.64 8.97 -9.61
C LEU A 20 0.68 9.74 -9.50
N ALA A 21 0.59 11.04 -9.20
CA ALA A 21 1.77 11.82 -8.83
C ALA A 21 2.40 11.24 -7.56
N ARG A 22 3.72 11.45 -7.37
CA ARG A 22 4.45 10.81 -6.27
C ARG A 22 3.83 11.08 -4.89
N ARG A 23 3.38 12.32 -4.66
CA ARG A 23 2.68 12.72 -3.42
C ARG A 23 1.40 11.91 -3.20
N ASP A 24 0.61 11.70 -4.24
CA ASP A 24 -0.66 10.98 -4.15
C ASP A 24 -0.43 9.47 -3.98
N GLN A 25 0.64 8.93 -4.58
CA GLN A 25 1.07 7.57 -4.30
C GLN A 25 1.43 7.37 -2.83
N ASP A 26 2.17 8.32 -2.23
CA ASP A 26 2.54 8.26 -0.82
C ASP A 26 1.31 8.33 0.08
N ALA A 27 0.36 9.23 -0.24
CA ALA A 27 -0.92 9.33 0.46
C ALA A 27 -1.76 8.04 0.32
N PHE A 28 -1.76 7.41 -0.85
CA PHE A 28 -2.45 6.15 -1.08
C PHE A 28 -1.85 5.00 -0.26
N LEU A 29 -0.52 4.87 -0.22
CA LEU A 29 0.17 3.88 0.62
C LEU A 29 -0.11 4.12 2.11
N GLN A 30 -0.10 5.39 2.55
CA GLN A 30 -0.45 5.76 3.92
C GLN A 30 -1.89 5.37 4.25
N HIS A 31 -2.84 5.65 3.35
CA HIS A 31 -4.25 5.29 3.53
C HIS A 31 -4.44 3.78 3.72
N LEU A 32 -3.78 2.96 2.90
CA LEU A 32 -3.83 1.50 3.06
C LEU A 32 -3.26 1.06 4.41
N TYR A 33 -2.14 1.63 4.81
CA TYR A 33 -1.55 1.33 6.12
C TYR A 33 -2.49 1.73 7.27
N ASP A 34 -3.11 2.91 7.21
CA ASP A 34 -4.04 3.43 8.23
C ASP A 34 -5.33 2.58 8.31
N LYS A 35 -5.72 1.91 7.23
CA LYS A 35 -6.81 0.93 7.20
C LYS A 35 -6.45 -0.41 7.84
N GLY A 36 -5.21 -0.58 8.29
CA GLY A 36 -4.74 -1.78 8.98
C GLY A 36 -4.06 -2.81 8.07
N TYR A 37 -3.89 -2.53 6.78
CA TYR A 37 -3.13 -3.42 5.90
C TYR A 37 -1.64 -3.38 6.25
N SER A 38 -1.02 -4.55 6.31
CA SER A 38 0.40 -4.64 6.63
C SER A 38 1.27 -4.22 5.45
N VAL A 39 2.46 -3.67 5.72
CA VAL A 39 3.41 -3.28 4.68
C VAL A 39 3.78 -4.45 3.73
N PRO A 40 3.98 -5.70 4.20
CA PRO A 40 4.17 -6.84 3.30
C PRO A 40 3.00 -7.10 2.34
N GLU A 41 1.76 -6.94 2.79
CA GLU A 41 0.57 -7.10 1.93
C GLU A 41 0.49 -5.99 0.88
N ILE A 42 0.67 -4.73 1.29
CA ILE A 42 0.69 -3.58 0.39
C ILE A 42 1.81 -3.74 -0.65
N SER A 43 2.98 -4.21 -0.21
CA SER A 43 4.15 -4.48 -1.06
C SER A 43 3.83 -5.47 -2.18
N LYS A 44 3.21 -6.60 -1.82
CA LYS A 44 2.80 -7.64 -2.76
C LYS A 44 1.76 -7.14 -3.75
N GLU A 45 0.83 -6.30 -3.30
CA GLU A 45 -0.28 -5.84 -4.13
C GLU A 45 0.15 -4.75 -5.11
N MET A 46 0.83 -3.71 -4.62
CA MET A 46 1.23 -2.54 -5.40
C MET A 46 2.57 -2.72 -6.15
N ALA A 47 3.24 -3.87 -6.00
CA ALA A 47 4.57 -4.13 -6.56
C ALA A 47 5.63 -3.08 -6.15
N VAL A 48 5.50 -2.54 -4.93
CA VAL A 48 6.46 -1.61 -4.32
C VAL A 48 7.21 -2.37 -3.24
N THR A 49 8.53 -2.25 -3.18
CA THR A 49 9.31 -2.96 -2.15
C THR A 49 8.95 -2.46 -0.75
N ALA A 50 8.84 -3.39 0.22
CA ALA A 50 8.52 -3.04 1.61
C ALA A 50 9.44 -1.95 2.20
N PRO A 51 10.78 -1.97 1.99
CA PRO A 51 11.66 -0.88 2.44
C PRO A 51 11.28 0.49 1.85
N ASN A 52 10.89 0.53 0.57
CA ASN A 52 10.45 1.77 -0.08
C ASN A 52 9.13 2.26 0.53
N ILE A 53 8.19 1.36 0.85
CA ILE A 53 6.95 1.72 1.55
C ILE A 53 7.27 2.31 2.92
N TYR A 54 8.11 1.66 3.74
CA TYR A 54 8.48 2.16 5.07
C TYR A 54 9.10 3.57 5.04
N ASN A 55 9.86 3.89 3.99
CA ASN A 55 10.43 5.23 3.82
C ASN A 55 9.42 6.30 3.38
N ARG A 56 8.23 5.88 2.90
CA ARG A 56 7.19 6.76 2.36
C ARG A 56 6.02 6.96 3.31
N ILE A 57 5.72 5.94 4.11
CA ILE A 57 4.61 5.98 5.06
C ILE A 57 5.11 6.28 6.47
N THR A 58 4.21 6.82 7.27
CA THR A 58 4.44 7.15 8.65
C THR A 58 4.10 5.97 9.57
N ALA A 59 4.84 4.86 9.41
CA ALA A 59 4.57 3.59 10.10
C ALA A 59 4.60 3.70 11.64
N HIS A 60 5.22 4.74 12.19
CA HIS A 60 5.34 4.97 13.64
C HIS A 60 4.34 5.99 14.20
N ARG A 61 3.49 6.65 13.39
CA ARG A 61 2.53 7.68 13.89
C ARG A 61 1.06 7.22 13.92
N GLY A 62 0.72 6.05 13.35
CA GLY A 62 -0.65 5.53 13.30
C GLY A 62 -0.96 4.42 14.33
N ARG A 63 0.05 3.82 14.95
CA ARG A 63 -0.15 3.05 16.18
C ARG A 63 0.00 4.05 17.33
N GLY A 64 -1.11 4.39 17.98
CA GLY A 64 -1.05 5.10 19.27
C GLY A 64 -0.09 4.42 20.24
N PRO A 65 0.34 5.10 21.32
CA PRO A 65 1.34 4.58 22.25
C PRO A 65 1.04 3.11 22.58
N GLN A 66 2.03 2.23 22.39
CA GLN A 66 1.99 0.89 22.97
C GLN A 66 1.80 1.09 24.47
N THR A 67 0.58 0.86 24.95
CA THR A 67 0.34 0.71 26.38
C THR A 67 1.11 -0.53 26.80
N ASN A 68 2.22 -0.29 27.53
CA ASN A 68 2.92 -1.32 28.31
C ASN A 68 1.97 -1.97 29.32
#